data_AF-A5FEU7-F1
#
_entry.id   AF-A5FEU7-F1
#
_cell.length_a   1.000
_cell.length_b   1.000
_cell.length_c   1.000
_cell.angle_alpha   90.00
_cell.angle_beta   90.00
_cell.angle_gamma   90.00
#
_symmetry.space_group_name_H-M   'P 1'
#
loop_
_entity.id
_entity.type
_entity.pdbx_description
1 polymer ?
#
loop_
_entity_poly.entity_id
_entity_poly.type
_entity_poly.pdbx_seq_one_letter_code
_entity_poly.pdbx_strand_id
1 'polypeptide(L)'
;MIYTLLIILLLEIIFIYLKKWQTKRKILIAICTVIITVIIYVVLLAVLWNSSTDKREDIQQVNEYQVQNFKTILFNNQFNKKVYVIINFEYTKDEIKKNNLKIVDFYNKTDSILLKPNEKNSIFLPVYNNTFVRFPINFKVTIKDSVSKVIKSYDEELFYKESKSEPKIEKVQEKYKSDEWELIIK
;
A
#
# COMPACT_ATOMS: atom_id res chain seq x y z
N MET A 1 -6.39 34.83 -14.62
CA MET A 1 -6.58 36.25 -15.01
C MET A 1 -7.84 36.88 -14.43
N ILE A 2 -8.99 36.18 -14.39
CA ILE A 2 -10.23 36.70 -13.78
C ILE A 2 -10.11 36.80 -12.24
N TYR A 3 -9.52 35.79 -11.59
CA TYR A 3 -9.35 35.77 -10.13
C TYR A 3 -8.44 36.89 -9.60
N THR A 4 -7.39 37.26 -10.33
CA THR A 4 -6.48 38.35 -9.95
C THR A 4 -7.16 39.71 -10.02
N LEU A 5 -8.03 39.93 -11.01
CA LEU A 5 -8.81 41.16 -11.17
C LEU A 5 -9.86 41.32 -10.06
N LEU A 6 -10.47 40.20 -9.65
CA LEU A 6 -11.46 40.14 -8.57
C LEU A 6 -10.84 40.42 -7.19
N ILE A 7 -9.61 39.95 -6.96
CA ILE A 7 -8.86 40.21 -5.72
C ILE A 7 -8.48 41.68 -5.61
N ILE A 8 -8.03 42.31 -6.70
CA ILE A 8 -7.66 43.74 -6.72
C ILE A 8 -8.88 44.63 -6.43
N LEU A 9 -10.03 44.34 -7.05
CA LEU A 9 -11.30 45.03 -6.79
C LEU A 9 -11.76 44.89 -5.33
N LEU A 10 -11.61 43.71 -4.73
CA LEU A 10 -11.92 43.48 -3.32
C LEU A 10 -11.01 44.29 -2.39
N LEU A 11 -9.71 44.36 -2.70
CA LEU A 11 -8.74 45.14 -1.91
C LEU A 11 -9.02 46.65 -1.98
N GLU A 12 -9.41 47.18 -3.15
CA GLU A 12 -9.78 48.60 -3.30
C GLU A 12 -11.05 48.97 -2.52
N ILE A 13 -12.07 48.10 -2.53
CA ILE A 13 -13.31 48.30 -1.75
C ILE A 13 -13.00 48.30 -0.25
N ILE A 14 -12.16 47.37 0.21
CA ILE A 14 -11.71 47.29 1.61
C ILE A 14 -10.93 48.57 2.00
N PHE A 15 -10.07 49.07 1.11
CA PHE A 15 -9.28 50.29 1.33
C PHE A 15 -10.15 51.55 1.47
N ILE A 16 -11.15 51.70 0.60
CA ILE A 16 -12.13 52.81 0.67
C ILE A 16 -12.95 52.73 1.96
N TYR A 17 -13.34 51.53 2.38
CA TYR A 17 -14.12 51.31 3.59
C TYR A 17 -13.32 51.61 4.87
N LEU A 18 -12.03 51.27 4.90
CA LEU A 18 -11.11 51.55 6.01
C LEU A 18 -10.80 53.05 6.21
N LYS A 19 -10.92 53.87 5.16
CA LYS A 19 -10.63 55.32 5.22
C LYS A 19 -11.61 56.08 6.12
N LYS A 20 -12.87 55.62 6.24
CA LYS A 20 -13.99 56.36 6.83
C LYS A 20 -14.23 56.13 8.34
N TRP A 21 -13.49 55.23 9.00
CA TRP A 21 -13.78 54.76 10.37
C TRP A 21 -12.77 55.24 11.43
N GLN A 22 -13.23 55.44 12.69
CA GLN A 22 -12.42 55.92 13.81
C GLN A 22 -11.17 55.06 14.08
N THR A 23 -10.05 55.70 14.43
CA THR A 23 -8.69 55.15 14.54
C THR A 23 -8.57 53.86 15.35
N LYS A 24 -9.38 53.71 16.42
CA LYS A 24 -9.41 52.50 17.26
C LYS A 24 -9.88 51.24 16.50
N ARG A 25 -10.81 51.38 15.56
CA ARG A 25 -11.29 50.26 14.73
C ARG A 25 -10.28 49.89 13.64
N LYS A 26 -9.48 50.85 13.14
CA LYS A 26 -8.39 50.57 12.18
C LYS A 26 -7.30 49.69 12.81
N ILE A 27 -6.94 49.95 14.07
CA ILE A 27 -5.97 49.13 14.82
C ILE A 27 -6.51 47.71 15.01
N LEU A 28 -7.79 47.56 15.38
CA LEU A 28 -8.40 46.24 15.54
C LEU A 28 -8.41 45.43 14.23
N ILE A 29 -8.74 46.08 13.11
CA ILE A 29 -8.72 45.42 11.79
C ILE A 29 -7.31 45.03 11.38
N ALA A 30 -6.31 45.91 11.62
CA ALA A 30 -4.90 45.60 11.34
C ALA A 30 -4.42 44.37 12.13
N ILE A 31 -4.75 44.29 13.43
CA ILE A 31 -4.43 43.12 14.26
C ILE A 31 -5.10 41.85 13.72
N CYS A 32 -6.39 41.93 13.36
CA CYS A 32 -7.10 40.77 12.79
C CYS A 32 -6.48 40.32 11.46
N THR A 33 -6.09 41.26 10.59
CA THR A 33 -5.43 40.92 9.32
C THR A 33 -4.09 40.21 9.54
N VAL A 34 -3.29 40.66 10.51
CA VAL A 34 -2.01 40.01 10.84
C VAL A 34 -2.23 38.60 11.40
N ILE A 35 -3.25 38.40 12.22
CA ILE A 35 -3.58 37.05 12.75
C ILE A 35 -3.98 36.12 11.60
N ILE A 36 -4.86 36.58 10.70
CA ILE A 36 -5.33 35.79 9.56
C ILE A 36 -4.17 35.44 8.62
N THR A 37 -3.27 36.37 8.33
CA THR A 37 -2.12 36.11 7.45
C THR A 37 -1.16 35.08 8.06
N VAL A 38 -0.92 35.13 9.38
CA VAL A 38 -0.12 34.13 10.08
C VAL A 38 -0.76 32.74 9.99
N ILE A 39 -2.08 32.64 10.19
CA ILE A 39 -2.81 31.36 10.07
C ILE A 39 -2.68 30.80 8.64
N ILE A 40 -2.91 31.63 7.62
CA ILE A 40 -2.78 31.22 6.21
C ILE A 40 -1.35 30.73 5.92
N TYR A 41 -0.34 31.44 6.42
CA TYR A 41 1.06 31.06 6.24
C TYR A 41 1.38 29.69 6.86
N VAL A 42 0.89 29.43 8.08
CA VAL A 42 1.06 28.12 8.75
C VAL A 42 0.37 27.01 7.96
N VAL A 43 -0.85 27.24 7.45
CA VAL A 43 -1.57 26.27 6.63
C VAL A 43 -0.82 25.97 5.33
N LEU A 44 -0.27 26.99 4.65
CA LEU A 44 0.53 26.81 3.44
C LEU A 44 1.80 25.99 3.70
N LEU A 45 2.50 26.26 4.80
CA LEU A 45 3.68 25.47 5.19
C LEU A 45 3.31 24.00 5.44
N ALA A 46 2.18 23.73 6.11
CA ALA A 46 1.72 22.36 6.35
C ALA A 46 1.38 21.62 5.05
N VAL A 47 0.76 22.30 4.08
CA VAL A 47 0.46 21.73 2.76
C VAL A 47 1.74 21.46 1.97
N LEU A 48 2.69 22.41 1.96
CA LEU A 48 3.97 22.24 1.29
C LEU A 48 4.77 21.07 1.88
N TRP A 49 4.84 20.99 3.22
CA TRP A 49 5.49 19.89 3.93
C TRP A 49 4.88 18.53 3.54
N ASN A 50 3.56 18.41 3.60
CA ASN A 50 2.85 17.17 3.24
C ASN A 50 2.95 16.82 1.73
N SER A 51 3.24 17.80 0.88
CA SER A 51 3.50 17.58 -0.55
C SER A 51 4.95 17.20 -0.86
N SER A 52 5.90 17.58 0.00
CA SER A 52 7.32 17.27 -0.14
C SER A 52 7.70 15.87 0.35
N THR A 53 6.85 15.22 1.15
CA THR A 53 7.01 13.82 1.50
C THR A 53 6.60 12.98 0.30
N ASP A 54 7.58 12.48 -0.47
CA ASP A 54 7.30 11.55 -1.56
C ASP A 54 6.80 10.24 -0.95
N LYS A 55 5.48 10.01 -1.04
CA LYS A 55 4.83 8.78 -0.57
C LYS A 55 5.46 7.51 -1.17
N ARG A 56 6.23 7.62 -2.26
CA ARG A 56 6.94 6.51 -2.88
C ARG A 56 8.12 6.03 -2.04
N GLU A 57 8.87 6.94 -1.39
CA GLU A 57 10.00 6.55 -0.55
C GLU A 57 9.54 5.78 0.68
N ASP A 58 8.46 6.22 1.33
CA ASP A 58 7.87 5.51 2.48
C ASP A 58 7.38 4.11 2.10
N ILE A 59 6.72 3.97 0.94
CA ILE A 59 6.24 2.66 0.45
C ILE A 59 7.40 1.75 0.07
N GLN A 60 8.47 2.30 -0.52
CA GLN A 60 9.66 1.52 -0.88
C GLN A 60 10.39 1.02 0.36
N GLN A 61 10.60 1.87 1.38
CA GLN A 61 11.24 1.45 2.63
C GLN A 61 10.43 0.40 3.40
N VAL A 62 9.09 0.55 3.44
CA VAL A 62 8.21 -0.45 4.07
C VAL A 62 8.26 -1.78 3.30
N ASN A 63 8.25 -1.74 1.96
CA ASN A 63 8.38 -2.94 1.14
C ASN A 63 9.75 -3.61 1.30
N GLU A 64 10.84 -2.85 1.35
CA GLU A 64 12.18 -3.40 1.56
C GLU A 64 12.31 -4.08 2.92
N TYR A 65 11.81 -3.45 3.99
CA TYR A 65 11.76 -4.06 5.31
C TYR A 65 10.94 -5.36 5.29
N GLN A 66 9.80 -5.36 4.61
CA GLN A 66 8.93 -6.54 4.55
C GLN A 66 9.56 -7.68 3.75
N VAL A 67 10.17 -7.40 2.59
CA VAL A 67 10.88 -8.41 1.78
C VAL A 67 12.05 -9.02 2.55
N GLN A 68 12.82 -8.20 3.30
CA GLN A 68 13.98 -8.69 4.04
C GLN A 68 13.59 -9.59 5.22
N ASN A 69 12.43 -9.35 5.84
CA ASN A 69 12.04 -10.04 7.06
C ASN A 69 11.03 -11.16 6.83
N PHE A 70 10.17 -11.08 5.81
CA PHE A 70 9.04 -11.97 5.63
C PHE A 70 9.04 -12.72 4.30
N LYS A 71 8.55 -13.96 4.37
CA LYS A 71 8.36 -14.79 3.19
C LYS A 71 7.32 -14.16 2.27
N THR A 72 7.53 -14.28 0.97
CA THR A 72 6.77 -13.53 -0.04
C THR A 72 6.25 -14.44 -1.14
N ILE A 73 5.06 -14.14 -1.65
CA ILE A 73 4.53 -14.70 -2.89
C ILE A 73 4.48 -13.60 -3.94
N LEU A 74 5.23 -13.78 -5.02
CA LEU A 74 5.24 -12.89 -6.18
C LEU A 74 4.28 -13.44 -7.25
N PHE A 75 3.27 -12.65 -7.60
CA PHE A 75 2.40 -12.95 -8.73
C PHE A 75 2.85 -12.18 -9.96
N ASN A 76 3.05 -12.89 -11.07
CA ASN A 76 3.52 -12.33 -12.33
C ASN A 76 2.50 -12.63 -13.43
N ASN A 77 1.74 -11.61 -13.86
CA ASN A 77 0.74 -11.77 -14.89
C ASN A 77 1.37 -11.66 -16.29
N GLN A 78 1.67 -12.78 -16.92
CA GLN A 78 2.10 -12.85 -18.32
C GLN A 78 0.93 -13.02 -19.30
N PHE A 79 -0.31 -13.04 -18.80
CA PHE A 79 -1.50 -13.06 -19.64
C PHE A 79 -1.69 -11.71 -20.33
N ASN A 80 -2.25 -11.72 -21.54
CA ASN A 80 -2.56 -10.49 -22.27
C ASN A 80 -3.83 -9.77 -21.77
N LYS A 81 -4.46 -10.26 -20.70
CA LYS A 81 -5.64 -9.68 -20.06
C LYS A 81 -5.39 -9.42 -18.58
N LYS A 82 -6.25 -8.57 -18.01
CA LYS A 82 -6.29 -8.34 -16.57
C LYS A 82 -6.84 -9.56 -15.86
N VAL A 83 -6.26 -9.90 -14.71
CA VAL A 83 -6.71 -11.03 -13.87
C VAL A 83 -6.85 -10.58 -12.42
N TYR A 84 -7.77 -11.21 -11.71
CA TYR A 84 -7.91 -11.10 -10.27
C TYR A 84 -7.26 -12.30 -9.60
N VAL A 85 -6.30 -12.03 -8.72
CA VAL A 85 -5.67 -13.02 -7.86
C VAL A 85 -6.31 -12.92 -6.49
N ILE A 86 -6.98 -13.98 -6.06
CA ILE A 86 -7.55 -14.11 -4.73
C ILE A 86 -6.71 -15.11 -3.97
N ILE A 87 -6.03 -14.67 -2.92
CA ILE A 87 -5.33 -15.56 -2.00
C ILE A 87 -6.13 -15.67 -0.72
N ASN A 88 -6.21 -16.88 -0.17
CA ASN A 88 -6.74 -17.13 1.16
C ASN A 88 -5.73 -17.97 1.93
N PHE A 89 -5.35 -17.52 3.12
CA PHE A 89 -4.54 -18.28 4.05
C PHE A 89 -4.86 -17.88 5.49
N GLU A 90 -4.86 -18.86 6.39
CA GLU A 90 -5.14 -18.69 7.81
C GLU A 90 -4.19 -19.55 8.64
N TYR A 91 -3.34 -18.95 9.46
CA TYR A 91 -2.58 -19.70 10.46
C TYR A 91 -3.39 -19.81 11.75
N THR A 92 -3.83 -21.01 12.07
CA THR A 92 -4.58 -21.28 13.31
C THR A 92 -3.66 -21.19 14.53
N LYS A 93 -4.23 -20.89 15.70
CA LYS A 93 -3.48 -20.84 16.98
C LYS A 93 -2.75 -22.16 17.27
N ASP A 94 -3.38 -23.28 16.93
CA ASP A 94 -2.81 -24.61 17.15
C ASP A 94 -1.62 -24.88 16.23
N GLU A 95 -1.69 -24.51 14.94
CA GLU A 95 -0.56 -24.62 14.02
C GLU A 95 0.62 -23.75 14.47
N ILE A 96 0.36 -22.52 14.90
CA ILE A 96 1.38 -21.59 15.40
C ILE A 96 2.10 -22.21 16.61
N LYS A 97 1.33 -22.70 17.58
CA LYS A 97 1.87 -23.28 18.81
C LYS A 97 2.60 -24.59 18.55
N LYS A 98 2.03 -25.49 17.74
CA LYS A 98 2.57 -26.82 17.44
C LYS A 98 3.88 -26.73 16.67
N ASN A 99 3.99 -25.79 15.74
CA ASN A 99 5.17 -25.64 14.88
C ASN A 99 6.13 -24.54 15.39
N ASN A 100 5.86 -23.95 16.56
CA ASN A 100 6.64 -22.85 17.15
C ASN A 100 6.90 -21.71 16.15
N LEU A 101 5.86 -21.33 15.40
CA LEU A 101 5.96 -20.34 14.33
C LEU A 101 6.13 -18.95 14.93
N LYS A 102 7.15 -18.23 14.49
CA LYS A 102 7.28 -16.80 14.76
C LYS A 102 6.41 -16.06 13.73
N ILE A 103 5.18 -15.74 14.12
CA ILE A 103 4.20 -15.00 13.31
C ILE A 103 3.96 -13.64 13.97
N VAL A 104 3.92 -12.58 13.17
CA VAL A 104 3.83 -11.19 13.68
C VAL A 104 2.40 -10.80 14.06
N ASP A 105 1.38 -11.40 13.44
CA ASP A 105 -0.03 -11.16 13.78
C ASP A 105 -0.89 -12.37 13.38
N PHE A 106 -1.99 -12.63 14.10
CA PHE A 106 -2.92 -13.73 13.83
C PHE A 106 -3.66 -13.45 12.51
N TYR A 107 -3.08 -13.91 11.40
CA TYR A 107 -3.48 -13.50 10.08
C TYR A 107 -4.47 -14.47 9.45
N ASN A 108 -5.72 -14.02 9.39
CA ASN A 108 -6.65 -14.38 8.33
C ASN A 108 -6.50 -13.33 7.22
N LYS A 109 -5.82 -13.68 6.11
CA LYS A 109 -5.78 -12.78 4.95
C LYS A 109 -6.54 -13.40 3.80
N THR A 110 -7.63 -12.75 3.43
CA THR A 110 -8.15 -12.84 2.07
C THR A 110 -7.80 -11.56 1.34
N ASP A 111 -6.80 -11.63 0.46
CA ASP A 111 -6.41 -10.51 -0.39
C ASP A 111 -6.91 -10.76 -1.81
N SER A 112 -7.42 -9.70 -2.44
CA SER A 112 -7.77 -9.69 -3.86
C SER A 112 -6.94 -8.64 -4.58
N ILE A 113 -6.08 -9.08 -5.49
CA ILE A 113 -5.20 -8.22 -6.27
C ILE A 113 -5.66 -8.22 -7.73
N LEU A 114 -5.86 -7.03 -8.28
CA LEU A 114 -6.02 -6.86 -9.72
C LEU A 114 -4.64 -6.70 -10.36
N LEU A 115 -4.27 -7.62 -11.26
CA LEU A 115 -3.05 -7.55 -12.04
C LEU A 115 -3.36 -7.20 -13.49
N LYS A 116 -2.77 -6.14 -14.00
CA LYS A 116 -2.77 -5.80 -15.43
C LYS A 116 -1.83 -6.71 -16.21
N PRO A 117 -1.94 -6.76 -17.55
CA PRO A 117 -0.97 -7.48 -18.37
C PRO A 117 0.46 -7.03 -18.07
N ASN A 118 1.37 -7.99 -17.90
CA ASN A 118 2.79 -7.80 -17.55
C ASN A 118 3.03 -7.13 -16.19
N GLU A 119 2.03 -7.06 -15.32
CA GLU A 119 2.17 -6.53 -13.96
C GLU A 119 2.64 -7.61 -12.99
N LYS A 120 3.46 -7.19 -12.02
CA LYS A 120 3.90 -8.01 -10.90
C LYS A 120 3.42 -7.40 -9.59
N ASN A 121 3.02 -8.25 -8.64
CA ASN A 121 2.67 -7.81 -7.31
C ASN A 121 3.03 -8.89 -6.27
N SER A 122 3.44 -8.45 -5.09
CA SER A 122 3.91 -9.33 -4.02
C SER A 122 2.92 -9.32 -2.85
N ILE A 123 2.69 -10.50 -2.28
CA ILE A 123 1.97 -10.66 -1.01
C ILE A 123 2.94 -11.19 0.02
N PHE A 124 3.04 -10.48 1.13
CA PHE A 124 3.81 -10.90 2.29
C PHE A 124 3.01 -11.89 3.13
N LEU A 125 3.67 -12.99 3.48
CA LEU A 125 3.19 -13.93 4.47
C LEU A 125 3.66 -13.45 5.84
N PRO A 126 2.89 -13.68 6.91
CA PRO A 126 3.24 -13.26 8.26
C PRO A 126 4.29 -14.20 8.87
N VAL A 127 5.24 -14.71 8.08
CA VAL A 127 6.23 -15.73 8.46
C VAL A 127 7.61 -15.20 8.14
N TYR A 128 8.54 -15.29 9.08
CA TYR A 128 9.90 -14.81 8.87
C TYR A 128 10.67 -15.62 7.82
N ASN A 129 11.57 -14.93 7.11
CA ASN A 129 12.54 -15.55 6.20
C ASN A 129 13.46 -16.55 6.93
N ASN A 130 14.09 -17.44 6.15
CA ASN A 130 14.98 -18.51 6.64
C ASN A 130 14.32 -19.50 7.62
N THR A 131 13.00 -19.56 7.65
CA THR A 131 12.25 -20.56 8.43
C THR A 131 11.77 -21.70 7.54
N PHE A 132 11.62 -22.90 8.13
CA PHE A 132 11.05 -24.07 7.46
C PHE A 132 9.56 -24.18 7.79
N VAL A 133 8.77 -23.31 7.17
CA VAL A 133 7.34 -23.19 7.47
C VAL A 133 6.54 -23.50 6.22
N ARG A 134 5.57 -24.40 6.37
CA ARG A 134 4.62 -24.72 5.31
C ARG A 134 3.57 -23.63 5.21
N PHE A 135 2.92 -23.54 4.06
CA PHE A 135 1.65 -22.82 3.98
C PHE A 135 0.63 -23.43 4.97
N PRO A 136 -0.34 -22.63 5.46
CA PRO A 136 -1.34 -23.14 6.38
C PRO A 136 -2.33 -24.07 5.66
N ILE A 137 -3.05 -24.90 6.42
CA ILE A 137 -3.98 -25.91 5.89
C ILE A 137 -5.00 -25.33 4.90
N ASN A 138 -5.48 -24.10 5.13
CA ASN A 138 -6.49 -23.45 4.31
C ASN A 138 -5.91 -22.61 3.15
N PHE A 139 -4.63 -22.79 2.82
CA PHE A 139 -3.97 -22.06 1.74
C PHE A 139 -4.63 -22.34 0.40
N LYS A 140 -5.05 -21.27 -0.27
CA LYS A 140 -5.66 -21.34 -1.61
C LYS A 140 -5.38 -20.08 -2.39
N VAL A 141 -4.96 -20.24 -3.64
CA VAL A 141 -4.91 -19.17 -4.64
C VAL A 141 -5.97 -19.43 -5.70
N THR A 142 -6.73 -18.42 -6.07
CA THR A 142 -7.71 -18.49 -7.15
C THR A 142 -7.49 -17.35 -8.12
N ILE A 143 -7.31 -17.68 -9.39
CA ILE A 143 -7.16 -16.73 -10.48
C ILE A 143 -8.50 -16.62 -11.20
N LYS A 144 -9.03 -15.41 -11.30
CA LYS A 144 -10.25 -15.10 -12.03
C LYS A 144 -9.96 -14.14 -13.18
N ASP A 145 -10.74 -14.25 -14.24
CA ASP A 145 -10.73 -13.27 -15.32
C ASP A 145 -11.48 -11.98 -14.92
N SER A 146 -11.53 -11.02 -15.85
CA SER A 146 -12.25 -9.76 -15.66
C SER A 146 -13.77 -9.91 -15.48
N VAL A 147 -14.33 -11.08 -15.81
CA VAL A 147 -15.77 -11.40 -15.69
C VAL A 147 -16.02 -12.31 -14.46
N SER A 148 -15.05 -12.40 -13.55
CA SER A 148 -15.09 -13.24 -12.34
C SER A 148 -15.18 -14.75 -12.59
N LYS A 149 -14.95 -15.21 -13.82
CA LYS A 149 -14.85 -16.64 -14.12
C LYS A 149 -13.51 -17.15 -13.60
N VAL A 150 -13.54 -18.26 -12.87
CA VAL A 150 -12.33 -18.92 -12.39
C VAL A 150 -11.56 -19.48 -13.59
N ILE A 151 -10.33 -18.99 -13.76
CA ILE A 151 -9.37 -19.50 -14.75
C ILE A 151 -8.67 -20.72 -14.16
N LYS A 152 -8.14 -20.58 -12.94
CA LYS A 152 -7.39 -21.64 -12.26
C LYS A 152 -7.43 -21.44 -10.75
N SER A 153 -7.35 -22.54 -10.02
CA SER A 153 -7.20 -22.52 -8.56
C SER A 153 -6.05 -23.44 -8.17
N TYR A 154 -5.31 -23.01 -7.16
CA TYR A 154 -4.15 -23.70 -6.61
C TYR A 154 -4.40 -23.94 -5.13
N ASP A 155 -4.28 -25.19 -4.72
CA ASP A 155 -4.04 -25.56 -3.33
C ASP A 155 -2.52 -25.50 -3.05
N GLU A 156 -2.11 -25.84 -1.83
CA GLU A 156 -0.70 -25.85 -1.41
C GLU A 156 0.18 -26.66 -2.38
N GLU A 157 -0.23 -27.89 -2.69
CA GLU A 157 0.60 -28.82 -3.47
C GLU A 157 0.75 -28.35 -4.92
N LEU A 158 -0.35 -27.97 -5.56
CA LEU A 158 -0.32 -27.47 -6.94
C LEU A 158 0.42 -26.15 -7.03
N PHE A 159 0.28 -25.27 -6.03
CA PHE A 159 1.01 -24.02 -5.97
C PHE A 159 2.52 -24.27 -5.94
N TYR A 160 3.02 -25.11 -5.02
CA TYR A 160 4.45 -25.42 -4.96
C TYR A 160 4.99 -26.03 -6.24
N LYS A 161 4.19 -26.86 -6.92
CA LYS A 161 4.58 -27.51 -8.17
C LYS A 161 4.73 -26.53 -9.33
N GLU A 162 3.89 -25.50 -9.39
CA GLU A 162 3.85 -24.56 -10.52
C GLU A 162 4.58 -23.24 -10.24
N SER A 163 4.81 -22.90 -8.98
CA SER A 163 5.61 -21.74 -8.59
C SER A 163 7.10 -21.98 -8.79
N LYS A 164 7.84 -20.95 -9.19
CA LYS A 164 9.30 -20.91 -9.07
C LYS A 164 9.65 -20.43 -7.66
N SER A 165 10.74 -20.92 -7.09
CA SER A 165 11.16 -20.51 -5.75
C SER A 165 12.55 -19.88 -5.75
N GLU A 166 12.78 -18.92 -4.87
CA GLU A 166 14.11 -18.40 -4.56
C GLU A 166 14.46 -18.64 -3.07
N PRO A 167 15.64 -19.24 -2.77
CA PRO A 167 16.60 -19.83 -3.71
C PRO A 167 16.00 -21.00 -4.51
N LYS A 168 16.59 -21.34 -5.67
CA LYS A 168 16.20 -22.52 -6.46
C LYS A 168 16.55 -23.76 -5.66
N ILE A 169 15.55 -24.44 -5.12
CA ILE A 169 15.76 -25.62 -4.28
C ILE A 169 15.61 -26.88 -5.14
N GLU A 170 16.72 -27.55 -5.41
CA GLU A 170 16.74 -28.79 -6.20
C GLU A 170 16.20 -30.00 -5.42
N LYS A 171 16.21 -29.95 -4.08
CA LYS A 171 15.72 -31.02 -3.21
C LYS A 171 14.29 -30.75 -2.75
N VAL A 172 13.36 -31.66 -3.09
CA VAL A 172 11.92 -31.60 -2.75
C VAL A 172 11.66 -31.40 -1.25
N GLN A 173 12.54 -31.91 -0.39
CA GLN A 173 12.41 -31.84 1.08
C GLN A 173 12.65 -30.42 1.64
N GLU A 174 13.29 -29.53 0.89
CA GLU A 174 13.63 -28.18 1.35
C GLU A 174 12.72 -27.09 0.75
N LYS A 175 11.68 -27.44 -0.04
CA LYS A 175 10.78 -26.47 -0.70
C LYS A 175 10.13 -25.44 0.23
N TYR A 176 10.05 -25.75 1.52
CA TYR A 176 9.51 -24.87 2.58
C TYR A 176 10.51 -23.83 3.11
N LYS A 177 11.79 -23.97 2.73
CA LYS A 177 12.87 -23.05 3.10
C LYS A 177 12.86 -21.79 2.26
N SER A 178 12.32 -21.85 1.04
CA SER A 178 12.27 -20.70 0.12
C SER A 178 11.63 -19.49 0.77
N ASP A 179 12.23 -18.33 0.54
CA ASP A 179 11.75 -17.07 1.09
C ASP A 179 10.84 -16.36 0.10
N GLU A 180 10.95 -16.68 -1.19
CA GLU A 180 10.05 -16.20 -2.22
C GLU A 180 9.53 -17.32 -3.13
N TRP A 181 8.24 -17.24 -3.49
CA TRP A 181 7.63 -18.05 -4.54
C TRP A 181 7.02 -17.16 -5.64
N GLU A 182 7.47 -17.31 -6.88
CA GLU A 182 6.91 -16.65 -8.06
C GLU A 182 5.90 -17.56 -8.77
N LEU A 183 4.62 -17.15 -8.79
CA LEU A 183 3.58 -17.77 -9.60
C LEU A 183 3.40 -16.98 -10.91
N ILE A 184 3.72 -17.62 -12.03
CA ILE A 184 3.57 -17.04 -13.37
C ILE A 184 2.20 -17.41 -13.94
N ILE A 185 1.35 -16.42 -14.15
CA ILE A 185 0.00 -16.58 -14.72
C ILE A 185 0.10 -16.43 -16.24
N LYS A 186 -0.35 -17.44 -16.99
CA LYS A 186 -0.29 -17.53 -18.45
C LYS A 186 -1.60 -18.00 -19.04
#